data_AF-A0A8J5SHI5-F1
#
_entry.id   AF-A0A8J5SHI5-F1
#
_cell.length_a   1.000
_cell.length_b   1.000
_cell.length_c   1.000
_cell.angle_alpha   90.00
_cell.angle_beta   90.00
_cell.angle_gamma   90.00
#
_symmetry.space_group_name_H-M   'P 1'
#
loop_
_entity.id
_entity.type
_entity.pdbx_description
1 polymer ?
#
loop_
_entity_poly.entity_id
_entity_poly.type
_entity_poly.pdbx_seq_one_letter_code
_entity_poly.pdbx_strand_id
1 'polypeptide(L)'
;MWPFLDKAICNTIRSAIIPTFDQHVGQYGIKSIEFGRLTLGALPPTFQGIKVYEMKEKELVIEPVIRWASIANVIVKVKVHFFEVSVQLLDLHITMTPRVTLKPLVPSFPCFANLCVSLMEKPHIDFGFKLLGGDVMAIPGLHRFVQEKISKQIANLYHWPKHLQIPILDATSGGTKKPVGILLVKVIRAMNLLKMDLLGKSDPYVKLRLSG
;
A
#
# COMPACT_ATOMS: atom_id res chain seq x y z
N MET A 1 -12.53 -11.84 -17.95
CA MET A 1 -11.36 -10.98 -17.70
C MET A 1 -10.49 -11.49 -16.56
N TRP A 2 -11.08 -11.84 -15.40
CA TRP A 2 -10.34 -12.19 -14.18
C TRP A 2 -9.20 -13.21 -14.32
N PRO A 3 -9.31 -14.35 -15.04
CA PRO A 3 -8.20 -15.29 -15.16
C PRO A 3 -6.92 -14.69 -15.79
N PHE A 4 -7.09 -13.72 -16.69
CA PHE A 4 -5.97 -13.00 -17.29
C PHE A 4 -5.35 -11.99 -16.31
N LEU A 5 -6.19 -11.33 -15.50
CA LEU A 5 -5.75 -10.44 -14.44
C LEU A 5 -5.01 -11.19 -13.34
N ASP A 6 -5.52 -12.35 -12.89
CA ASP A 6 -4.83 -13.23 -11.95
C ASP A 6 -3.42 -13.55 -12.45
N LYS A 7 -3.30 -14.06 -13.69
CA LYS A 7 -2.02 -14.37 -14.31
C LYS A 7 -1.09 -13.16 -14.39
N ALA A 8 -1.60 -12.00 -14.81
CA ALA A 8 -0.82 -10.77 -14.94
C ALA A 8 -0.32 -10.27 -13.58
N ILE A 9 -1.21 -10.18 -12.58
CA ILE A 9 -0.87 -9.73 -11.23
C ILE A 9 0.13 -10.70 -10.58
N CYS A 10 -0.06 -12.02 -10.72
CA CYS A 10 0.89 -13.01 -10.21
C CYS A 10 2.27 -12.84 -10.86
N ASN A 11 2.35 -12.56 -12.16
CA ASN A 11 3.63 -12.28 -12.82
C ASN A 11 4.26 -10.97 -12.30
N THR A 12 3.48 -9.91 -12.12
CA THR A 12 3.97 -8.66 -11.51
C THR A 12 4.50 -8.89 -10.10
N ILE A 13 3.79 -9.66 -9.27
CA ILE A 13 4.22 -10.04 -7.92
C ILE A 13 5.57 -10.78 -7.98
N ARG A 14 5.71 -11.77 -8.88
CA ARG A 14 6.99 -12.49 -9.06
C ARG A 14 8.11 -11.51 -9.42
N SER A 15 7.93 -10.71 -10.47
CA SER A 15 8.95 -9.77 -10.94
C SER A 15 9.34 -8.73 -9.90
N ALA A 16 8.39 -8.29 -9.06
CA ALA A 16 8.66 -7.32 -8.01
C ALA A 16 9.39 -7.93 -6.80
N ILE A 17 9.11 -9.19 -6.45
CA ILE A 17 9.60 -9.81 -5.22
C ILE A 17 10.88 -10.63 -5.43
N ILE A 18 11.09 -11.24 -6.59
CA ILE A 18 12.31 -12.03 -6.89
C ILE A 18 13.60 -11.26 -6.57
N PRO A 19 13.75 -9.96 -6.93
CA PRO A 19 14.95 -9.21 -6.55
C PRO A 19 15.18 -9.13 -5.03
N THR A 20 14.11 -9.07 -4.23
CA THR A 20 14.20 -9.11 -2.76
C THR A 20 14.59 -10.51 -2.27
N PHE A 21 14.12 -11.57 -2.92
CA PHE A 21 14.54 -12.94 -2.61
C PHE A 21 16.04 -13.13 -2.87
N ASP A 22 16.51 -12.71 -4.04
CA ASP A 22 17.91 -12.87 -4.46
C ASP A 22 18.88 -12.16 -3.49
N GLN A 23 18.47 -11.02 -2.91
CA GLN A 23 19.27 -10.31 -1.90
C GLN A 23 19.56 -11.15 -0.65
N HIS A 24 18.70 -12.10 -0.30
CA HIS A 24 18.84 -12.94 0.89
C HIS A 24 19.47 -14.30 0.60
N VAL A 25 19.61 -14.69 -0.67
CA VAL A 25 20.29 -15.92 -1.07
C VAL A 25 21.78 -15.81 -0.73
N GLY A 26 22.36 -16.88 -0.17
CA GLY A 26 23.73 -16.91 0.34
C GLY A 26 23.89 -16.38 1.77
N GLN A 27 22.89 -15.69 2.31
CA GLN A 27 22.87 -15.24 3.71
C GLN A 27 22.21 -16.29 4.61
N TYR A 28 22.67 -16.42 5.86
CA TYR A 28 22.08 -17.29 6.87
C TYR A 28 21.90 -18.77 6.44
N GLY A 29 22.69 -19.24 5.47
CA GLY A 29 22.59 -20.59 4.92
C GLY A 29 21.46 -20.83 3.92
N ILE A 30 20.80 -19.76 3.45
CA ILE A 30 19.74 -19.82 2.43
C ILE A 30 20.39 -20.11 1.07
N LYS A 31 20.00 -21.22 0.44
CA LYS A 31 20.45 -21.65 -0.89
C LYS A 31 19.55 -21.17 -2.02
N SER A 32 18.23 -21.14 -1.79
CA SER A 32 17.28 -20.56 -2.74
C SER A 32 15.98 -20.14 -2.04
N ILE A 33 15.29 -19.17 -2.62
CA ILE A 33 13.95 -18.75 -2.25
C ILE A 33 13.13 -18.69 -3.54
N GLU A 34 12.08 -19.49 -3.63
CA GLU A 34 11.33 -19.68 -4.87
C GLU A 34 9.82 -19.64 -4.62
N PHE A 35 9.08 -19.11 -5.59
CA PHE A 35 7.63 -19.26 -5.60
C PHE A 35 7.28 -20.68 -6.06
N GLY A 36 6.49 -21.40 -5.25
CA GLY A 36 5.77 -22.59 -5.69
C GLY A 36 4.49 -22.20 -6.43
N ARG A 37 3.34 -22.61 -5.89
CA ARG A 37 2.04 -22.16 -6.42
C ARG A 37 1.83 -20.69 -6.07
N LEU A 38 1.42 -19.88 -7.04
CA LEU A 38 1.02 -18.49 -6.85
C LEU A 38 -0.23 -18.24 -7.70
N THR A 39 -1.38 -18.13 -7.05
CA THR A 39 -2.66 -17.74 -7.64
C THR A 39 -3.47 -16.93 -6.64
N LEU A 40 -4.20 -15.95 -7.14
CA LEU A 40 -5.16 -15.14 -6.40
C LEU A 40 -6.57 -15.74 -6.46
N GLY A 41 -6.73 -16.98 -6.92
CA GLY A 41 -7.99 -17.71 -6.95
C GLY A 41 -8.88 -17.40 -8.16
N ALA A 42 -9.94 -18.19 -8.32
CA ALA A 42 -10.82 -18.12 -9.50
C ALA A 42 -11.86 -16.98 -9.45
N LEU A 43 -12.09 -16.39 -8.27
CA LEU A 43 -13.13 -15.39 -8.07
C LEU A 43 -12.51 -13.98 -7.96
N PRO A 44 -13.00 -12.99 -8.74
CA PRO A 44 -12.54 -11.63 -8.67
C PRO A 44 -13.02 -10.90 -7.40
N PRO A 45 -12.37 -9.77 -7.04
CA PRO A 45 -12.93 -8.81 -6.12
C PRO A 45 -14.30 -8.31 -6.58
N THR A 46 -15.18 -8.04 -5.63
CA THR A 46 -16.51 -7.48 -5.86
C THR A 46 -16.57 -6.03 -5.41
N PHE A 47 -17.32 -5.21 -6.14
CA PHE A 47 -17.64 -3.84 -5.78
C PHE A 47 -19.04 -3.80 -5.17
N GLN A 48 -19.13 -3.44 -3.88
CA GLN A 48 -20.40 -3.40 -3.16
C GLN A 48 -21.13 -2.07 -3.33
N GLY A 49 -20.39 -1.03 -3.69
CA GLY A 49 -20.90 0.31 -3.92
C GLY A 49 -19.76 1.24 -4.31
N ILE A 50 -20.11 2.39 -4.89
CA ILE A 50 -19.16 3.40 -5.32
C ILE A 50 -19.69 4.75 -4.87
N LYS A 51 -18.88 5.52 -4.15
CA LYS A 51 -19.13 6.94 -3.90
C LYS A 51 -18.30 7.76 -4.87
N VAL A 52 -18.90 8.79 -5.44
CA VAL A 52 -18.22 9.69 -6.38
C VAL A 52 -18.33 11.11 -5.85
N TYR A 53 -17.20 11.81 -5.84
CA TYR A 53 -17.10 13.21 -5.45
C TYR A 53 -16.49 13.99 -6.61
N GLU A 54 -17.23 14.98 -7.09
CA GLU A 54 -16.69 15.98 -8.00
C GLU A 54 -16.07 17.11 -7.18
N MET A 55 -14.79 17.39 -7.43
CA MET A 55 -14.06 18.44 -6.73
C MET A 55 -13.93 19.68 -7.62
N LYS A 56 -13.82 20.87 -7.00
CA LYS A 56 -13.69 22.15 -7.71
C LYS A 56 -12.42 22.24 -8.59
N GLU A 57 -11.41 21.41 -8.34
CA GLU A 57 -10.06 21.51 -8.94
C GLU A 57 -9.84 20.62 -10.18
N LYS A 58 -10.89 20.31 -10.97
CA LYS A 58 -10.80 19.35 -12.10
C LYS A 58 -10.21 18.00 -11.65
N GLU A 59 -10.72 17.49 -10.54
CA GLU A 59 -10.40 16.16 -10.03
C GLU A 59 -11.69 15.35 -9.88
N LEU A 60 -11.63 14.08 -10.24
CA LEU A 60 -12.70 13.13 -9.96
C LEU A 60 -12.22 12.18 -8.85
N VAL A 61 -12.93 12.15 -7.74
CA VAL A 61 -12.62 11.25 -6.63
C VAL A 61 -13.67 10.15 -6.55
N ILE A 62 -13.21 8.90 -6.51
CA ILE A 62 -14.04 7.70 -6.50
C ILE A 62 -13.62 6.85 -5.31
N GLU A 63 -14.58 6.45 -4.48
CA GLU A 63 -14.36 5.57 -3.34
C GLU A 63 -15.19 4.29 -3.51
N PRO A 64 -14.66 3.27 -4.22
CA PRO A 64 -15.29 1.98 -4.30
C PRO A 64 -15.16 1.20 -2.98
N VAL A 65 -16.24 0.55 -2.56
CA VAL A 65 -16.21 -0.42 -1.46
C VAL A 65 -15.88 -1.79 -2.06
N ILE A 66 -14.67 -2.28 -1.80
CA ILE A 66 -14.16 -3.54 -2.35
C ILE A 66 -14.27 -4.64 -1.28
N ARG A 67 -14.87 -5.76 -1.66
CA ARG A 67 -14.84 -7.02 -0.90
C ARG A 67 -14.33 -8.14 -1.77
N TRP A 68 -13.35 -8.87 -1.28
CA TRP A 68 -12.75 -9.97 -2.00
C TRP A 68 -12.55 -11.15 -1.08
N ALA A 69 -13.26 -12.24 -1.37
CA ALA A 69 -13.04 -13.51 -0.74
C ALA A 69 -12.49 -14.48 -1.79
N SER A 70 -11.28 -14.98 -1.57
CA SER A 70 -10.57 -15.77 -2.55
C SER A 70 -9.92 -17.00 -1.94
N ILE A 71 -10.04 -18.13 -2.64
CA ILE A 71 -9.22 -19.33 -2.46
C ILE A 71 -7.80 -19.14 -3.01
N ALA A 72 -7.18 -18.00 -2.71
CA ALA A 72 -5.81 -17.70 -3.09
C ALA A 72 -4.86 -18.76 -2.51
N ASN A 73 -3.79 -19.05 -3.23
CA ASN A 73 -2.79 -20.01 -2.78
C ASN A 73 -1.41 -19.53 -3.22
N VAL A 74 -0.66 -19.03 -2.24
CA VAL A 74 0.69 -18.49 -2.42
C VAL A 74 1.65 -19.32 -1.59
N ILE A 75 2.54 -20.05 -2.25
CA ILE A 75 3.56 -20.89 -1.62
C ILE A 75 4.91 -20.28 -1.93
N VAL A 76 5.71 -20.03 -0.89
CA VAL A 76 7.11 -19.69 -0.99
C VAL A 76 7.92 -20.83 -0.37
N LYS A 77 8.90 -21.33 -1.09
CA LYS A 77 9.82 -22.37 -0.65
C LYS A 77 11.19 -21.76 -0.41
N VAL A 78 11.75 -22.03 0.76
CA VAL A 78 13.07 -21.56 1.18
C VAL A 78 13.94 -22.78 1.44
N LYS A 79 15.00 -22.95 0.67
CA LYS A 79 15.98 -24.02 0.88
C LYS A 79 17.09 -23.51 1.79
N VAL A 80 17.22 -24.06 2.99
CA VAL A 80 18.26 -23.69 3.98
C VAL A 80 19.16 -24.90 4.22
N HIS A 81 20.43 -24.82 3.82
CA HIS A 81 21.38 -25.95 3.87
C HIS A 81 20.85 -27.25 3.24
N PHE A 82 20.33 -28.17 4.06
CA PHE A 82 19.81 -29.49 3.66
C PHE A 82 18.29 -29.60 3.85
N PHE A 83 17.66 -28.58 4.44
CA PHE A 83 16.22 -28.54 4.72
C PHE A 83 15.50 -27.64 3.72
N GLU A 84 14.25 -27.99 3.41
CA GLU A 84 13.33 -27.15 2.65
C GLU A 84 12.20 -26.71 3.59
N VAL A 85 12.03 -25.40 3.73
CA VAL A 85 10.95 -24.79 4.50
C VAL A 85 9.93 -24.22 3.53
N SER A 86 8.66 -24.60 3.68
CA SER A 86 7.56 -24.03 2.90
C SER A 86 6.71 -23.11 3.77
N VAL A 87 6.41 -21.94 3.24
CA VAL A 87 5.47 -20.99 3.80
C VAL A 87 4.32 -20.85 2.82
N GLN A 88 3.09 -20.96 3.29
CA GLN A 88 1.90 -20.93 2.44
C GLN A 88 0.85 -19.97 3.00
N LEU A 89 0.36 -19.08 2.15
CA LEU A 89 -0.80 -18.23 2.41
C LEU A 89 -2.00 -18.75 1.63
N LEU A 90 -3.14 -18.84 2.31
CA LEU A 90 -4.40 -19.40 1.81
C LEU A 90 -5.57 -18.45 2.10
N ASP A 91 -6.70 -18.67 1.44
CA ASP A 91 -8.01 -18.13 1.81
C ASP A 91 -7.99 -16.63 2.14
N LEU A 92 -7.64 -15.83 1.14
CA LEU A 92 -7.47 -14.40 1.27
C LEU A 92 -8.83 -13.70 1.31
N HIS A 93 -9.11 -13.02 2.41
CA HIS A 93 -10.27 -12.17 2.62
C HIS A 93 -9.84 -10.71 2.78
N ILE A 94 -10.30 -9.84 1.89
CA ILE A 94 -9.98 -8.41 1.93
C ILE A 94 -11.26 -7.60 1.89
N THR A 95 -11.38 -6.64 2.80
CA THR A 95 -12.35 -5.54 2.73
C THR A 95 -11.61 -4.22 2.81
N MET A 96 -11.81 -3.36 1.81
CA MET A 96 -11.19 -2.04 1.78
C MET A 96 -12.03 -1.03 1.02
N THR A 97 -11.87 0.24 1.36
CA THR A 97 -12.48 1.37 0.66
C THR A 97 -11.37 2.33 0.21
N PRO A 98 -10.65 2.02 -0.89
CA PRO A 98 -9.64 2.92 -1.40
C PRO A 98 -10.28 4.20 -1.94
N ARG A 99 -9.57 5.31 -1.82
CA ARG A 99 -9.86 6.56 -2.54
C ARG A 99 -9.00 6.62 -3.78
N VAL A 100 -9.67 6.61 -4.93
CA VAL A 100 -9.09 6.72 -6.26
C VAL A 100 -9.37 8.12 -6.80
N THR A 101 -8.33 8.89 -7.08
CA THR A 101 -8.44 10.25 -7.62
C THR A 101 -7.86 10.30 -9.03
N LEU A 102 -8.66 10.72 -10.00
CA LEU A 102 -8.22 11.03 -11.35
C LEU A 102 -7.83 12.51 -11.41
N LYS A 103 -6.56 12.81 -11.66
CA LYS A 103 -6.08 14.19 -11.66
C LYS A 103 -4.78 14.48 -12.43
N PRO A 104 -4.63 15.69 -12.97
CA PRO A 104 -5.73 16.59 -13.34
C PRO A 104 -6.61 15.93 -14.42
N LEU A 105 -7.90 16.28 -14.44
CA LEU A 105 -8.74 16.02 -15.61
C LEU A 105 -8.29 16.93 -16.76
N VAL A 106 -8.17 16.34 -17.94
CA VAL A 106 -7.69 16.99 -19.16
C VAL A 106 -8.69 16.76 -20.31
N PRO A 107 -8.75 17.63 -21.32
CA PRO A 107 -9.72 17.47 -22.42
C PRO A 107 -9.33 16.39 -23.44
N SER A 108 -8.10 15.86 -23.40
CA SER A 108 -7.63 14.79 -24.28
C SER A 108 -7.86 13.41 -23.65
N PHE A 109 -8.34 12.44 -24.44
CA PHE A 109 -8.46 11.05 -23.99
C PHE A 109 -7.13 10.52 -23.40
N PRO A 110 -7.13 9.82 -22.24
CA PRO A 110 -8.29 9.26 -21.51
C PRO A 110 -8.99 10.21 -20.53
N CYS A 111 -8.81 11.52 -20.71
CA CYS A 111 -9.43 12.61 -19.95
C CYS A 111 -8.86 12.87 -18.56
N PHE A 112 -7.74 12.23 -18.19
CA PHE A 112 -7.01 12.47 -16.97
C PHE A 112 -5.52 12.12 -17.14
N ALA A 113 -4.64 12.80 -16.41
CA ALA A 113 -3.20 12.59 -16.54
C ALA A 113 -2.60 11.60 -15.53
N ASN A 114 -3.17 11.51 -14.32
CA ASN A 114 -2.68 10.58 -13.28
C ASN A 114 -3.85 9.90 -12.57
N LEU A 115 -3.57 8.68 -12.13
CA LEU A 115 -4.38 7.91 -11.20
C LEU A 115 -3.69 7.91 -9.84
N CYS A 116 -4.31 8.50 -8.82
CA CYS A 116 -3.81 8.48 -7.45
C CYS A 116 -4.68 7.56 -6.59
N VAL A 117 -4.07 6.56 -5.94
CA VAL A 117 -4.80 5.61 -5.08
C VAL A 117 -4.30 5.74 -3.64
N SER A 118 -5.22 5.89 -2.70
CA SER A 118 -4.93 5.93 -1.26
C SER A 118 -5.95 5.11 -0.48
N LEU A 119 -5.65 4.79 0.77
CA LEU A 119 -6.54 4.12 1.71
C LEU A 119 -7.00 5.14 2.75
N MET A 120 -8.29 5.38 2.83
CA MET A 120 -8.86 6.30 3.83
C MET A 120 -8.88 5.68 5.22
N GLU A 121 -9.00 4.35 5.28
CA GLU A 121 -9.06 3.58 6.51
C GLU A 121 -8.13 2.37 6.42
N LYS A 122 -7.79 1.79 7.57
CA LYS A 122 -7.01 0.55 7.63
C LYS A 122 -7.83 -0.57 6.97
N PRO A 123 -7.28 -1.27 5.95
CA PRO A 123 -8.00 -2.36 5.31
C PRO A 123 -8.15 -3.52 6.29
N HIS A 124 -9.26 -4.24 6.17
CA HIS A 124 -9.42 -5.52 6.86
C HIS A 124 -8.91 -6.62 5.95
N ILE A 125 -7.92 -7.37 6.43
CA ILE A 125 -7.26 -8.44 5.68
C ILE A 125 -7.21 -9.64 6.61
N ASP A 126 -7.69 -10.78 6.14
CA ASP A 126 -7.61 -12.07 6.82
C ASP A 126 -7.16 -13.14 5.82
N PHE A 127 -6.44 -14.15 6.30
CA PHE A 127 -5.85 -15.19 5.48
C PHE A 127 -5.43 -16.38 6.34
N GLY A 128 -5.45 -17.57 5.75
CA GLY A 128 -4.82 -18.76 6.31
C GLY A 128 -3.30 -18.72 6.12
N PHE A 129 -2.54 -19.25 7.07
CA PHE A 129 -1.08 -19.30 6.99
C PHE A 129 -0.55 -20.64 7.51
N LYS A 130 0.21 -21.33 6.67
CA LYS A 130 0.87 -22.59 6.99
C LYS A 130 2.38 -22.45 6.91
N LEU A 131 3.07 -23.08 7.85
CA LEU A 131 4.52 -23.22 7.88
C LEU A 131 4.84 -24.71 7.96
N LEU A 132 5.65 -25.22 7.05
CA LEU A 132 5.99 -26.64 6.95
C LEU A 132 4.74 -27.56 6.86
N GLY A 133 3.65 -27.05 6.28
CA GLY A 133 2.36 -27.75 6.19
C GLY A 133 1.51 -27.73 7.46
N GLY A 134 2.08 -27.31 8.60
CA GLY A 134 1.35 -27.08 9.84
C GLY A 134 0.58 -25.75 9.79
N ASP A 135 -0.64 -25.74 10.33
CA ASP A 135 -1.44 -24.52 10.44
C ASP A 135 -0.93 -23.65 11.58
N VAL A 136 -0.30 -22.54 11.22
CA VAL A 136 0.27 -21.58 12.17
C VAL A 136 -0.84 -20.72 12.78
N MET A 137 -2.00 -20.62 12.12
CA MET A 137 -3.14 -19.86 12.63
C MET A 137 -3.83 -20.55 13.80
N ALA A 138 -3.58 -21.85 14.02
CA ALA A 138 -4.02 -22.56 15.22
C ALA A 138 -3.29 -22.11 16.50
N ILE A 139 -2.19 -21.35 16.38
CA ILE A 139 -1.42 -20.84 17.52
C ILE A 139 -2.12 -19.59 18.07
N PRO A 140 -2.64 -19.63 19.32
CA PRO A 140 -3.32 -18.48 19.92
C PRO A 140 -2.43 -17.24 19.97
N GLY A 141 -2.97 -16.08 19.56
CA GLY A 141 -2.27 -14.79 19.58
C GLY A 141 -1.36 -14.51 18.38
N LEU A 142 -0.81 -15.53 17.73
CA LEU A 142 0.09 -15.35 16.58
C LEU A 142 -0.67 -14.89 15.33
N HIS A 143 -1.85 -15.46 15.06
CA HIS A 143 -2.74 -15.03 13.96
C HIS A 143 -2.99 -13.51 14.02
N ARG A 144 -3.46 -13.03 15.18
CA ARG A 144 -3.74 -11.60 15.41
C ARG A 144 -2.51 -10.73 15.21
N PHE A 145 -1.35 -11.16 15.72
CA PHE A 145 -0.10 -10.41 15.57
C PHE A 145 0.29 -10.24 14.11
N VAL A 146 0.28 -11.32 13.31
CA VAL A 146 0.66 -11.25 11.89
C VAL A 146 -0.35 -10.40 11.11
N GLN A 147 -1.64 -10.61 11.34
CA GLN A 147 -2.71 -9.85 10.70
C GLN A 147 -2.59 -8.35 10.99
N GLU A 148 -2.36 -7.97 12.25
CA GLU A 148 -2.18 -6.58 12.66
C GLU A 148 -0.95 -5.95 12.02
N LYS A 149 0.17 -6.68 11.95
CA LYS A 149 1.42 -6.21 11.32
C LYS A 149 1.23 -5.97 9.83
N ILE A 150 0.67 -6.92 9.08
CA ILE A 150 0.44 -6.78 7.63
C ILE A 150 -0.51 -5.63 7.35
N SER A 151 -1.64 -5.59 8.04
CA SER A 151 -2.63 -4.51 7.86
C SER A 151 -2.04 -3.15 8.21
N LYS A 152 -1.17 -3.06 9.23
CA LYS A 152 -0.47 -1.82 9.60
C LYS A 152 0.56 -1.42 8.54
N GLN A 153 1.30 -2.35 7.94
CA GLN A 153 2.24 -2.02 6.87
C GLN A 153 1.53 -1.51 5.62
N ILE A 154 0.45 -2.18 5.19
CA ILE A 154 -0.34 -1.75 4.04
C ILE A 154 -0.97 -0.37 4.29
N ALA A 155 -1.53 -0.14 5.49
CA ALA A 155 -1.99 1.18 5.88
C ALA A 155 -0.84 2.20 5.86
N ASN A 156 0.32 1.92 6.45
CA ASN A 156 1.42 2.88 6.48
C ASN A 156 1.94 3.31 5.10
N LEU A 157 1.82 2.44 4.08
CA LEU A 157 2.25 2.72 2.71
C LEU A 157 1.25 3.60 1.95
N TYR A 158 -0.05 3.37 2.16
CA TYR A 158 -1.10 3.96 1.32
C TYR A 158 -2.13 4.78 2.10
N HIS A 159 -2.02 4.90 3.41
CA HIS A 159 -2.93 5.72 4.20
C HIS A 159 -2.74 7.18 3.83
N TRP A 160 -3.86 7.85 3.58
CA TRP A 160 -3.87 9.26 3.26
C TRP A 160 -3.05 10.06 4.31
N PRO A 161 -2.21 11.04 3.90
CA PRO A 161 -2.08 11.63 2.55
C PRO A 161 -1.18 10.86 1.57
N LYS A 162 -0.54 9.76 1.99
CA LYS A 162 0.29 8.95 1.09
C LYS A 162 -0.59 8.29 0.04
N HIS A 163 -0.12 8.30 -1.19
CA HIS A 163 -0.85 7.74 -2.33
C HIS A 163 0.13 7.09 -3.31
N LEU A 164 -0.34 6.02 -3.94
CA LEU A 164 0.27 5.45 -5.13
C LEU A 164 -0.13 6.33 -6.32
N GLN A 165 0.84 7.00 -6.95
CA GLN A 165 0.61 7.76 -8.17
C GLN A 165 1.03 6.93 -9.38
N ILE A 166 0.08 6.70 -10.29
CA ILE A 166 0.30 6.01 -11.56
C ILE A 166 0.11 7.06 -12.67
N PRO A 167 1.19 7.47 -13.36
CA PRO A 167 1.07 8.37 -14.51
C PRO A 167 0.40 7.62 -15.67
N ILE A 168 -0.57 8.27 -16.30
CA ILE A 168 -1.33 7.72 -17.43
C ILE A 168 -0.98 8.43 -18.72
N LEU A 169 -0.79 9.74 -18.66
CA LEU A 169 -0.27 10.55 -19.75
C LEU A 169 1.18 10.93 -19.46
N ASP A 170 1.99 10.95 -20.51
CA ASP A 170 3.38 11.39 -20.43
C ASP A 170 3.49 12.87 -20.02
N ALA A 171 4.59 13.24 -19.38
CA ALA A 171 4.81 14.58 -18.84
C ALA A 171 4.74 15.69 -19.92
N THR A 172 4.96 15.33 -21.19
CA THR A 172 4.86 16.21 -22.36
C THR A 172 3.42 16.51 -22.78
N SER A 173 2.44 15.68 -22.38
CA SER A 173 1.02 15.82 -22.73
C SER A 173 0.23 16.75 -21.80
N GLY A 174 0.90 17.60 -21.03
CA GLY A 174 0.26 18.57 -20.12
C GLY A 174 0.04 18.10 -18.67
N GLY A 175 0.68 16.98 -18.27
CA GLY A 175 0.56 16.39 -16.93
C GLY A 175 1.52 16.94 -15.87
N THR A 176 2.38 17.91 -16.19
CA THR A 176 3.28 18.53 -15.21
C THR A 176 2.47 19.29 -14.16
N LYS A 177 2.70 18.96 -12.87
CA LYS A 177 2.13 19.68 -11.72
C LYS A 177 2.55 21.15 -11.83
N LYS A 178 1.68 21.98 -12.39
CA LYS A 178 1.81 23.43 -12.24
C LYS A 178 1.59 23.72 -10.75
N PRO A 179 2.49 24.46 -10.08
CA PRO A 179 2.24 24.89 -8.71
C PRO A 179 0.89 25.62 -8.67
N VAL A 180 -0.02 25.15 -7.81
CA VAL A 180 -1.35 25.76 -7.65
C VAL A 180 -1.29 27.12 -6.93
N GLY A 181 -0.16 27.42 -6.29
CA GLY A 181 0.11 28.68 -5.62
C GLY A 181 1.41 28.64 -4.81
N ILE A 182 1.76 29.77 -4.21
CA ILE A 182 2.93 29.92 -3.32
C ILE A 182 2.40 30.25 -1.93
N LEU A 183 2.77 29.44 -0.94
CA LEU A 183 2.53 29.75 0.47
C LEU A 183 3.73 30.51 1.03
N LEU A 184 3.56 31.81 1.28
CA LEU A 184 4.58 32.63 1.95
C LEU A 184 4.30 32.66 3.45
N VAL A 185 5.15 32.02 4.26
CA VAL A 185 5.05 32.05 5.71
C VAL A 185 6.10 33.00 6.28
N LYS A 186 5.65 34.10 6.90
CA LYS A 186 6.50 35.03 7.63
C LYS A 186 6.29 34.84 9.12
N VAL A 187 7.27 34.24 9.80
CA VAL A 187 7.27 34.13 11.26
C VAL A 187 7.67 35.50 11.83
N ILE A 188 6.75 36.18 12.52
CA ILE A 188 6.98 37.55 12.99
C ILE A 188 7.57 37.52 14.40
N ARG A 189 6.81 37.03 15.39
CA ARG A 189 7.23 36.90 16.79
C ARG A 189 6.28 36.00 17.56
N ALA A 190 6.74 35.49 18.70
CA ALA A 190 5.90 34.92 19.74
C ALA A 190 6.01 35.77 21.02
N MET A 191 4.95 35.85 21.81
CA MET A 191 4.90 36.64 23.05
C MET A 191 4.40 35.76 24.20
N ASN A 192 4.77 36.08 25.44
CA ASN A 192 4.34 35.36 26.65
C ASN A 192 4.63 33.85 26.61
N LEU A 193 5.78 33.46 26.06
CA LEU A 193 6.21 32.06 26.07
C LEU A 193 6.49 31.60 27.50
N LEU A 194 5.93 30.45 27.85
CA LEU A 194 6.15 29.84 29.15
C LEU A 194 7.63 29.49 29.30
N LYS A 195 8.20 29.85 30.45
CA LYS A 195 9.54 29.47 30.81
C LYS A 195 9.57 27.96 31.06
N MET A 196 10.32 27.23 30.25
CA MET A 196 10.47 25.77 30.37
C MET A 196 11.81 25.36 30.99
N ASP A 197 12.75 26.30 31.12
CA ASP A 197 14.07 26.05 31.70
C ASP A 197 14.13 26.42 33.18
N LEU A 198 14.73 25.52 33.97
CA LEU A 198 14.88 25.67 35.42
C LEU A 198 15.85 26.81 35.79
N LEU A 199 16.86 27.07 34.96
CA LEU A 199 17.87 28.12 35.16
C LEU A 199 18.08 28.88 33.84
N GLY A 200 18.01 30.21 33.87
CA GLY A 200 18.23 31.06 32.69
C GLY A 200 16.96 31.51 31.95
N LYS A 201 17.14 32.12 30.77
CA LYS A 201 16.05 32.47 29.83
C LYS A 201 15.83 31.28 28.90
N SER A 202 14.60 31.04 28.46
CA SER A 202 14.32 29.99 27.48
C SER A 202 14.73 30.40 26.07
N ASP A 203 15.22 29.43 25.29
CA ASP A 203 15.69 29.56 23.91
C ASP A 203 14.67 28.95 22.92
N PRO A 204 13.54 29.63 22.64
CA PRO A 204 12.50 29.09 21.78
C PRO A 204 12.92 29.09 20.30
N TYR A 205 12.50 28.06 19.57
CA TYR A 205 12.64 27.99 18.11
C TYR A 205 11.32 27.56 17.46
N VAL A 206 11.19 27.82 16.16
CA VAL A 206 10.00 27.48 15.38
C VAL A 206 10.35 26.42 14.34
N LYS A 207 9.59 25.33 14.31
CA LYS A 207 9.69 24.29 13.28
C LYS A 207 8.44 24.31 12.43
N LEU A 208 8.56 24.85 11.21
CA LEU A 208 7.49 24.81 10.23
C LEU A 208 7.54 23.49 9.47
N ARG A 209 6.38 22.88 9.24
CA ARG A 209 6.23 21.70 8.38
C ARG A 209 5.10 21.96 7.40
N LEU A 210 5.42 21.88 6.12
CA LEU A 210 4.44 21.75 5.06
C LEU A 210 4.43 20.27 4.67
N SER A 211 3.29 19.60 4.83
CA SER A 211 3.13 18.19 4.48
C SER A 211 2.12 18.11 3.35
N GLY A 212 2.51 17.43 2.27
CA GLY A 212 1.65 17.08 1.14
C GLY A 212 1.66 15.57 0.89
#